data_AF-A0A662Z7V5-F1
#
_entry.id   AF-A0A662Z7V5-F1
#
_cell.length_a   1.000
_cell.length_b   1.000
_cell.length_c   1.000
_cell.angle_alpha   90.00
_cell.angle_beta   90.00
_cell.angle_gamma   90.00
#
_symmetry.space_group_name_H-M   'P 1'
#
loop_
_entity.id
_entity.type
_entity.pdbx_description
1 polymer ?
#
loop_
_entity_poly.entity_id
_entity_poly.type
_entity_poly.pdbx_seq_one_letter_code
_entity_poly.pdbx_strand_id
1 'polypeptide(L)'
;MFCVKCGTQLPDGASFCSNCGHKIVDSLSDNVLDNQNSKNEYLKKEIETNNSTTEYSKERNIKEDITRDNNQYFDESRDLSSLDVSEDWKKIFEIFDQINVYKDGYFFNKALRKVKYFQRLKVAFCFWAFIFGPFYYFVKKMWLKGFLYSILISFFLLPIDILEIFDIYTLPSKVERLLYIIPSAFFASFAKYDYYLYKRYDIKYIRGFPDIFKKAWFTLLLYVAYILILFGSVFYVGQSSSDDSNFESYSSSSSESSVSRWFSSFSLFGPNIDKDFSLFSTDFNGVWANNSKKINVDLDNNFKGKVCHNGVCEEFKTKSGKNLSS
;
A
#
# COMPACT_ATOMS: atom_id res chain seq x y z
N MET A 1 -84.08 16.88 9.98
CA MET A 1 -82.62 16.85 10.28
C MET A 1 -81.95 18.16 9.82
N PHE A 2 -80.71 18.49 10.21
CA PHE A 2 -80.00 19.69 9.71
C PHE A 2 -78.75 19.30 8.91
N CYS A 3 -78.39 20.09 7.89
CA CYS A 3 -77.16 19.86 7.12
C CYS A 3 -75.92 20.13 7.98
N VAL A 4 -75.01 19.15 8.09
CA VAL A 4 -73.75 19.27 8.85
C VAL A 4 -72.83 20.39 8.35
N LYS A 5 -72.96 20.80 7.08
CA LYS A 5 -72.06 21.80 6.48
C LYS A 5 -72.54 23.23 6.65
N CYS A 6 -73.85 23.48 6.53
CA CYS A 6 -74.39 24.84 6.55
C CYS A 6 -75.48 25.09 7.60
N GLY A 7 -75.93 24.07 8.32
CA GLY A 7 -76.93 24.20 9.38
C GLY A 7 -78.37 24.43 8.90
N THR A 8 -78.66 24.39 7.60
CA THR A 8 -80.04 24.51 7.09
C THR A 8 -80.86 23.29 7.47
N GLN A 9 -82.11 23.50 7.91
CA GLN A 9 -83.05 22.42 8.21
C GLN A 9 -83.47 21.72 6.92
N LEU A 10 -83.39 20.40 6.92
CA LEU A 10 -83.70 19.55 5.79
C LEU A 10 -85.00 18.78 6.05
N PRO A 11 -85.86 18.64 5.03
CA PRO A 11 -87.03 17.78 5.10
C PRO A 11 -86.60 16.32 5.23
N ASP A 12 -87.46 15.51 5.85
CA ASP A 12 -87.15 14.11 6.14
C ASP A 12 -87.03 13.29 4.83
N GLY A 13 -85.95 12.51 4.71
CA GLY A 13 -85.63 11.70 3.52
C GLY A 13 -84.81 12.40 2.42
N ALA A 14 -84.31 13.63 2.65
CA ALA A 14 -83.48 14.33 1.66
C ALA A 14 -82.06 13.72 1.54
N SER A 15 -81.69 13.30 0.33
CA SER A 15 -80.36 12.74 0.03
C SER A 15 -79.27 13.80 -0.20
N PHE A 16 -79.65 15.07 -0.43
CA PHE A 16 -78.73 16.21 -0.56
C PHE A 16 -79.32 17.48 0.06
N CYS A 17 -78.46 18.38 0.52
CA CYS A 17 -78.88 19.68 1.05
C CYS A 17 -79.32 20.62 -0.07
N SER A 18 -80.56 21.11 -0.01
CA SER A 18 -81.12 22.05 -1.00
C SER A 18 -80.42 23.41 -1.05
N ASN A 19 -79.74 23.81 0.03
CA ASN A 19 -79.06 25.10 0.11
C ASN A 19 -77.60 25.03 -0.36
N CYS A 20 -76.80 24.07 0.12
CA CYS A 20 -75.38 23.99 -0.21
C CYS A 20 -74.99 22.85 -1.15
N GLY A 21 -75.93 21.98 -1.54
CA GLY A 21 -75.71 20.84 -2.43
C GLY A 21 -74.97 19.65 -1.80
N HIS A 22 -74.65 19.69 -0.50
CA HIS A 22 -73.89 18.60 0.15
C HIS A 22 -74.74 17.33 0.32
N LYS A 23 -74.21 16.17 -0.07
CA LYS A 23 -74.88 14.87 0.06
C LYS A 23 -75.02 14.47 1.53
N ILE A 24 -76.18 13.98 1.92
CA ILE A 24 -76.41 13.40 3.25
C ILE A 24 -76.41 11.89 3.09
N VAL A 25 -75.52 11.21 3.81
CA VAL A 25 -75.38 9.75 3.79
C VAL A 25 -76.06 9.22 5.05
N ASP A 26 -77.13 8.45 4.90
CA ASP A 26 -77.82 7.83 6.02
C ASP A 26 -76.96 6.71 6.61
N SER A 27 -76.54 6.90 7.86
CA SER A 27 -75.52 6.10 8.54
C SER A 27 -76.12 4.85 9.19
N LEU A 28 -76.28 3.75 8.46
CA LEU A 28 -76.60 2.44 9.07
C LEU A 28 -75.91 1.20 8.47
N SER A 29 -74.95 1.34 7.56
CA SER A 29 -74.07 0.23 7.19
C SER A 29 -72.76 0.77 6.63
N ASP A 30 -71.65 0.62 7.37
CA ASP A 30 -70.25 0.46 6.88
C ASP A 30 -69.20 0.68 8.00
N ASN A 31 -69.43 0.13 9.20
CA ASN A 31 -68.49 0.23 10.35
C ASN A 31 -67.57 -1.00 10.52
N VAL A 32 -67.20 -1.72 9.45
CA VAL A 32 -66.38 -2.95 9.58
C VAL A 32 -65.08 -2.97 8.75
N LEU A 33 -64.84 -2.06 7.79
CA LEU A 33 -63.61 -2.13 6.97
C LEU A 33 -62.49 -1.11 7.26
N ASP A 34 -62.69 -0.07 8.07
CA ASP A 34 -61.68 1.00 8.21
C ASP A 34 -60.74 0.89 9.42
N ASN A 35 -60.93 -0.09 10.32
CA ASN A 35 -60.14 -0.19 11.56
C ASN A 35 -58.81 -0.98 11.40
N GLN A 36 -58.52 -1.58 10.25
CA GLN A 36 -57.25 -2.29 10.02
C GLN A 36 -56.24 -1.49 9.17
N ASN A 37 -56.69 -0.60 8.28
CA ASN A 37 -55.78 0.18 7.44
C ASN A 37 -55.16 1.37 8.18
N SER A 38 -55.90 2.02 9.08
CA SER A 38 -55.36 3.14 9.87
C SER A 38 -54.22 2.70 10.79
N LYS A 39 -54.38 1.58 11.51
CA LYS A 39 -53.36 1.11 12.47
C LYS A 39 -52.04 0.67 11.81
N ASN A 40 -52.11 0.12 10.60
CA ASN A 40 -50.92 -0.27 9.84
C ASN A 40 -50.18 0.92 9.22
N GLU A 41 -50.87 2.02 8.88
CA GLU A 41 -50.23 3.23 8.37
C GLU A 41 -49.52 4.04 9.47
N TYR A 42 -50.08 4.07 10.68
CA TYR A 42 -49.41 4.67 11.85
C TYR A 42 -48.16 3.88 12.27
N LEU A 43 -48.23 2.54 12.29
CA LEU A 43 -47.10 1.70 12.69
C LEU A 43 -45.94 1.75 11.66
N LYS A 44 -46.25 1.90 10.37
CA LYS A 44 -45.24 2.00 9.32
C LYS A 44 -44.49 3.35 9.36
N LYS A 45 -45.20 4.45 9.62
CA LYS A 45 -44.58 5.78 9.81
C LYS A 45 -43.71 5.82 11.07
N GLU A 46 -44.10 5.14 12.15
CA GLU A 46 -43.31 5.08 13.39
C GLU A 46 -42.02 4.26 13.21
N ILE A 47 -42.05 3.15 12.46
CA ILE A 47 -40.85 2.34 12.14
C ILE A 47 -39.89 3.06 11.19
N GLU A 48 -40.39 3.76 10.16
CA GLU A 48 -39.54 4.55 9.25
C GLU A 48 -38.91 5.76 9.95
N THR A 49 -39.64 6.39 10.88
CA THR A 49 -39.11 7.50 11.71
C THR A 49 -38.09 6.98 12.72
N ASN A 50 -38.33 5.83 13.35
CA ASN A 50 -37.38 5.26 14.30
C ASN A 50 -36.09 4.77 13.62
N ASN A 51 -36.18 4.14 12.45
CA ASN A 51 -35.02 3.66 11.69
C ASN A 51 -34.16 4.83 11.15
N SER A 52 -34.78 5.87 10.59
CA SER A 52 -34.08 7.07 10.13
C SER A 52 -33.47 7.87 11.29
N THR A 53 -34.15 7.93 12.44
CA THR A 53 -33.61 8.58 13.63
C THR A 53 -32.46 7.78 14.24
N THR A 54 -32.50 6.44 14.25
CA THR A 54 -31.37 5.61 14.71
C THR A 54 -30.16 5.69 13.79
N GLU A 55 -30.35 5.74 12.47
CA GLU A 55 -29.25 5.84 11.52
C GLU A 55 -28.57 7.23 11.60
N TYR A 56 -29.36 8.29 11.71
CA TYR A 56 -28.87 9.66 11.87
C TYR A 56 -28.23 9.94 13.24
N SER A 57 -28.70 9.27 14.31
CA SER A 57 -28.11 9.35 15.65
C SER A 57 -26.83 8.53 15.75
N LYS A 58 -26.77 7.38 15.07
CA LYS A 58 -25.56 6.56 14.96
C LYS A 58 -24.48 7.29 14.16
N GLU A 59 -24.82 7.96 13.06
CA GLU A 59 -23.88 8.80 12.31
C GLU A 59 -23.41 10.03 13.11
N ARG A 60 -24.26 10.66 13.92
CA ARG A 60 -23.85 11.77 14.79
C ARG A 60 -22.93 11.31 15.91
N ASN A 61 -23.26 10.21 16.60
CA ASN A 61 -22.40 9.65 17.64
C ASN A 61 -21.04 9.18 17.07
N ILE A 62 -21.02 8.58 15.87
CA ILE A 62 -19.77 8.22 15.17
C ILE A 62 -18.98 9.48 14.77
N LYS A 63 -19.64 10.53 14.27
CA LYS A 63 -18.98 11.80 13.94
C LYS A 63 -18.44 12.48 15.21
N GLU A 64 -19.16 12.45 16.32
CA GLU A 64 -18.72 13.01 17.60
C GLU A 64 -17.57 12.20 18.20
N ASP A 65 -17.60 10.87 18.17
CA ASP A 65 -16.48 10.01 18.60
C ASP A 65 -15.24 10.20 17.71
N ILE A 66 -15.41 10.28 16.38
CA ILE A 66 -14.31 10.63 15.45
C ILE A 66 -13.78 12.04 15.74
N THR A 67 -14.64 13.01 16.07
CA THR A 67 -14.23 14.39 16.36
C THR A 67 -13.54 14.49 17.73
N ARG A 68 -13.93 13.65 18.69
CA ARG A 68 -13.34 13.57 20.03
C ARG A 68 -11.96 12.90 20.01
N ASP A 69 -11.78 11.81 19.26
CA ASP A 69 -10.46 11.22 19.00
C ASP A 69 -9.52 12.18 18.26
N ASN A 70 -10.06 13.01 17.35
CA ASN A 70 -9.27 13.97 16.60
C ASN A 70 -8.83 15.20 17.42
N ASN A 71 -9.65 15.67 18.36
CA ASN A 71 -9.35 16.83 19.21
C ASN A 71 -8.59 16.46 20.49
N GLN A 72 -8.82 15.29 21.08
CA GLN A 72 -8.14 14.86 22.31
C GLN A 72 -6.63 14.61 22.09
N TYR A 73 -6.22 14.21 20.89
CA TYR A 73 -4.80 14.01 20.55
C TYR A 73 -4.04 15.29 20.15
N PHE A 74 -4.75 16.38 19.81
CA PHE A 74 -4.10 17.63 19.39
C PHE A 74 -3.37 18.31 20.56
N ASP A 75 -3.79 18.04 21.79
CA ASP A 75 -3.22 18.59 23.04
C ASP A 75 -2.00 17.80 23.55
N GLU A 76 -1.73 16.60 23.01
CA GLU A 76 -0.64 15.69 23.45
C GLU A 76 0.57 15.69 22.49
N SER A 77 0.75 16.76 21.70
CA SER A 77 1.92 16.87 20.82
C SER A 77 3.16 17.33 21.60
N ARG A 78 4.25 16.56 21.54
CA ARG A 78 5.52 16.92 22.19
C ARG A 78 6.12 18.15 21.53
N ASP A 79 6.54 19.16 22.30
CA ASP A 79 7.16 20.37 21.75
C ASP A 79 8.41 20.05 20.91
N LEU A 80 8.52 20.70 19.75
CA LEU A 80 9.52 20.42 18.73
C LEU A 80 10.95 20.67 19.26
N SER A 81 11.11 21.69 20.11
CA SER A 81 12.41 22.06 20.68
C SER A 81 12.93 21.02 21.69
N SER A 82 12.02 20.29 22.34
CA SER A 82 12.34 19.23 23.31
C SER A 82 12.76 17.90 22.67
N LEU A 83 12.59 17.76 21.35
CA LEU A 83 12.85 16.50 20.67
C LEU A 83 14.36 16.28 20.43
N ASP A 84 14.85 15.13 20.89
CA ASP A 84 16.18 14.61 20.55
C ASP A 84 16.21 14.09 19.10
N VAL A 85 16.26 15.04 18.16
CA VAL A 85 16.39 14.83 16.72
C VAL A 85 17.32 15.88 16.13
N SER A 86 18.00 15.53 15.03
CA SER A 86 18.90 16.47 14.35
C SER A 86 18.16 17.68 13.79
N GLU A 87 18.89 18.77 13.58
CA GLU A 87 18.34 20.04 13.09
C GLU A 87 17.64 19.92 11.73
N ASP A 88 18.15 19.04 10.86
CA ASP A 88 17.51 18.75 9.57
C ASP A 88 16.13 18.10 9.73
N TRP A 89 15.94 17.26 10.75
CA TRP A 89 14.65 16.66 11.06
C TRP A 89 13.69 17.69 11.66
N LYS A 90 14.18 18.61 12.49
CA LYS A 90 13.35 19.70 13.02
C LYS A 90 12.75 20.54 11.90
N LYS A 91 13.55 20.92 10.90
CA LYS A 91 13.06 21.63 9.69
C LYS A 91 11.99 20.85 8.93
N ILE A 92 12.11 19.52 8.84
CA ILE A 92 11.09 18.67 8.20
C ILE A 92 9.80 18.69 9.03
N PHE A 93 9.92 18.62 10.36
CA PHE A 93 8.78 18.63 11.27
C PHE A 93 8.06 19.97 11.27
N GLU A 94 8.78 21.10 11.20
CA GLU A 94 8.17 22.43 11.03
C GLU A 94 7.32 22.51 9.76
N ILE A 95 7.80 21.96 8.64
CA ILE A 95 7.02 21.94 7.39
C ILE A 95 5.75 21.11 7.59
N PHE A 96 5.81 19.98 8.29
CA PHE A 96 4.64 19.15 8.58
C PHE A 96 3.65 19.85 9.53
N ASP A 97 4.15 20.59 10.51
CA ASP A 97 3.33 21.39 11.43
C ASP A 97 2.64 22.56 10.69
N GLN A 98 3.37 23.27 9.82
CA GLN A 98 2.84 24.39 9.02
C GLN A 98 1.66 23.97 8.15
N ILE A 99 1.70 22.76 7.59
CA ILE A 99 0.63 22.23 6.74
C ILE A 99 -0.40 21.40 7.51
N ASN A 100 -0.26 21.30 8.85
CA ASN A 100 -1.12 20.53 9.75
C ASN A 100 -1.42 19.11 9.25
N VAL A 101 -0.37 18.38 8.88
CA VAL A 101 -0.49 17.01 8.31
C VAL A 101 -1.26 16.07 9.23
N TYR A 102 -1.19 16.29 10.54
CA TYR A 102 -1.89 15.46 11.51
C TYR A 102 -3.40 15.34 11.22
N LYS A 103 -4.03 16.43 10.76
CA LYS A 103 -5.46 16.45 10.43
C LYS A 103 -5.76 15.77 9.09
N ASP A 104 -4.89 15.95 8.10
CA ASP A 104 -5.09 15.44 6.74
C ASP A 104 -4.75 13.94 6.59
N GLY A 105 -4.06 13.35 7.56
CA GLY A 105 -3.73 11.92 7.59
C GLY A 105 -2.83 11.49 6.43
N TYR A 106 -3.04 10.28 5.91
CA TYR A 106 -2.24 9.72 4.80
C TYR A 106 -2.47 10.42 3.44
N PHE A 107 -3.45 11.32 3.34
CA PHE A 107 -3.72 12.12 2.13
C PHE A 107 -3.02 13.49 2.12
N PHE A 108 -2.00 13.66 2.96
CA PHE A 108 -1.21 14.90 3.09
C PHE A 108 -0.50 15.34 1.80
N ASN A 109 -0.39 14.47 0.80
CA ASN A 109 0.05 14.84 -0.54
C ASN A 109 -0.76 16.01 -1.15
N LYS A 110 -2.03 16.19 -0.75
CA LYS A 110 -2.82 17.37 -1.14
C LYS A 110 -2.35 18.64 -0.42
N ALA A 111 -2.07 18.53 0.88
CA ALA A 111 -1.54 19.63 1.70
C ALA A 111 -0.15 20.08 1.23
N LEU A 112 0.70 19.12 0.85
CA LEU A 112 2.05 19.38 0.33
C LEU A 112 2.10 20.20 -0.96
N ARG A 113 0.99 20.30 -1.71
CA ARG A 113 0.95 21.15 -2.92
C ARG A 113 1.08 22.63 -2.60
N LYS A 114 0.80 23.03 -1.35
CA LYS A 114 0.94 24.42 -0.88
C LYS A 114 2.40 24.81 -0.63
N VAL A 115 3.30 23.83 -0.53
CA VAL A 115 4.72 24.02 -0.22
C VAL A 115 5.54 24.11 -1.52
N LYS A 116 6.66 24.83 -1.51
CA LYS A 116 7.59 24.91 -2.66
C LYS A 116 8.02 23.52 -3.13
N TYR A 117 8.19 23.33 -4.44
CA TYR A 117 8.46 22.03 -5.07
C TYR A 117 9.65 21.26 -4.46
N PHE A 118 10.79 21.91 -4.24
CA PHE A 118 11.98 21.25 -3.66
C PHE A 118 11.78 20.84 -2.20
N GLN A 119 11.06 21.64 -1.43
CA GLN A 119 10.71 21.31 -0.04
C GLN A 119 9.73 20.13 -0.02
N ARG A 120 8.77 20.09 -0.95
CA ARG A 120 7.87 18.96 -1.11
C ARG A 120 8.63 17.67 -1.36
N LEU A 121 9.61 17.65 -2.28
CA LEU A 121 10.38 16.44 -2.57
C LEU A 121 11.26 16.03 -1.39
N LYS A 122 11.86 17.00 -0.68
CA LYS A 122 12.60 16.77 0.56
C LYS A 122 11.74 16.17 1.66
N VAL A 123 10.47 16.52 1.77
CA VAL A 123 9.58 16.00 2.82
C VAL A 123 8.89 14.69 2.41
N ALA A 124 8.53 14.57 1.13
CA ALA A 124 7.80 13.43 0.60
C ALA A 124 8.66 12.17 0.43
N PHE A 125 9.96 12.30 0.16
CA PHE A 125 10.79 11.14 -0.18
C PHE A 125 11.95 10.92 0.81
N CYS A 126 12.07 9.71 1.32
CA CYS A 126 13.19 9.26 2.15
C CYS A 126 14.07 8.27 1.41
N PHE A 127 15.24 8.72 0.94
CA PHE A 127 16.19 7.90 0.20
C PHE A 127 16.66 6.66 0.98
N TRP A 128 16.90 6.79 2.29
CA TRP A 128 17.32 5.66 3.12
C TRP A 128 16.24 4.58 3.24
N ALA A 129 14.96 4.97 3.34
CA ALA A 129 13.86 4.02 3.35
C ALA A 129 13.57 3.43 1.97
N PHE A 130 13.95 4.11 0.89
CA PHE A 130 13.90 3.54 -0.46
C PHE A 130 14.85 2.36 -0.60
N ILE A 131 16.10 2.52 -0.15
CA ILE A 131 17.12 1.47 -0.29
C ILE A 131 16.88 0.33 0.70
N PHE A 132 16.61 0.67 1.97
CA PHE A 132 16.52 -0.33 3.04
C PHE A 132 15.09 -0.85 3.29
N GLY A 133 14.09 -0.28 2.63
CA GLY A 133 12.69 -0.67 2.76
C GLY A 133 12.22 -0.76 4.22
N PRO A 134 11.69 -1.92 4.65
CA PRO A 134 11.19 -2.07 6.01
C PRO A 134 12.30 -1.98 7.08
N PHE A 135 13.56 -2.33 6.78
CA PHE A 135 14.68 -2.28 7.74
C PHE A 135 14.91 -0.87 8.32
N TYR A 136 14.63 0.16 7.53
CA TYR A 136 14.68 1.55 8.00
C TYR A 136 13.77 1.78 9.22
N TYR A 137 12.58 1.18 9.23
CA TYR A 137 11.61 1.32 10.32
C TYR A 137 12.10 0.63 11.60
N PHE A 138 12.89 -0.45 11.52
CA PHE A 138 13.48 -1.11 12.69
C PHE A 138 14.53 -0.23 13.36
N VAL A 139 15.43 0.36 12.56
CA VAL A 139 16.47 1.27 13.07
C VAL A 139 15.85 2.48 13.78
N LYS A 140 14.70 2.96 13.28
CA LYS A 140 13.95 4.07 13.87
C LYS A 140 13.00 3.69 15.01
N LYS A 141 13.02 2.43 15.48
CA LYS A 141 12.15 1.89 16.56
C LYS A 141 10.64 1.92 16.24
N MET A 142 10.28 1.92 14.95
CA MET A 142 8.91 1.87 14.42
C MET A 142 8.60 0.55 13.71
N TRP A 143 9.19 -0.55 14.20
CA TRP A 143 9.10 -1.89 13.63
C TRP A 143 7.69 -2.38 13.27
N LEU A 144 6.68 -2.05 14.08
CA LEU A 144 5.30 -2.50 13.87
C LEU A 144 4.72 -1.97 12.54
N LYS A 145 5.00 -0.70 12.19
CA LYS A 145 4.61 -0.12 10.90
C LYS A 145 5.33 -0.80 9.75
N GLY A 146 6.62 -1.09 9.92
CA GLY A 146 7.43 -1.79 8.91
C GLY A 146 6.86 -3.16 8.56
N PHE A 147 6.52 -3.96 9.56
CA PHE A 147 5.86 -5.25 9.36
C PHE A 147 4.50 -5.11 8.67
N LEU A 148 3.67 -4.20 9.16
CA LEU A 148 2.31 -4.02 8.64
C LEU A 148 2.31 -3.55 7.18
N TYR A 149 3.19 -2.62 6.80
CA TYR A 149 3.35 -2.23 5.40
C TYR A 149 3.87 -3.35 4.52
N SER A 150 4.82 -4.15 5.02
CA SER A 150 5.31 -5.31 4.26
C SER A 150 4.19 -6.29 3.95
N ILE A 151 3.36 -6.62 4.96
CA ILE A 151 2.21 -7.51 4.78
C ILE A 151 1.20 -6.89 3.81
N LEU A 152 0.87 -5.61 3.97
CA LEU A 152 -0.13 -4.93 3.15
C LEU A 152 0.30 -4.86 1.67
N ILE A 153 1.53 -4.44 1.40
CA ILE A 153 2.06 -4.35 0.03
C ILE A 153 2.06 -5.73 -0.61
N SER A 154 2.55 -6.75 0.10
CA SER A 154 2.60 -8.10 -0.44
C SER A 154 1.22 -8.69 -0.67
N PHE A 155 0.24 -8.40 0.17
CA PHE A 155 -1.15 -8.81 -0.06
C PHE A 155 -1.70 -8.26 -1.38
N PHE A 156 -1.32 -7.05 -1.79
CA PHE A 156 -1.71 -6.48 -3.08
C PHE A 156 -0.93 -7.05 -4.28
N LEU A 157 0.30 -7.52 -4.08
CA LEU A 157 1.13 -8.10 -5.14
C LEU A 157 0.88 -9.60 -5.34
N LEU A 158 0.47 -10.31 -4.29
CA LEU A 158 0.24 -11.76 -4.29
C LEU A 158 -0.64 -12.26 -5.45
N PRO A 159 -1.77 -11.61 -5.81
CA PRO A 159 -2.60 -12.07 -6.93
C PRO A 159 -1.87 -12.00 -8.27
N ILE A 160 -0.99 -10.99 -8.45
CA ILE A 160 -0.18 -10.85 -9.66
C ILE A 160 0.82 -12.01 -9.73
N ASP A 161 1.49 -12.30 -8.62
CA ASP A 161 2.43 -13.41 -8.51
C ASP A 161 1.75 -14.76 -8.80
N ILE A 162 0.53 -14.97 -8.28
CA ILE A 162 -0.28 -16.17 -8.56
C ILE A 162 -0.59 -16.29 -10.06
N LEU A 163 -1.05 -15.21 -10.70
CA LEU A 163 -1.40 -15.24 -12.13
C LEU A 163 -0.20 -15.55 -13.01
N GLU A 164 0.99 -15.09 -12.63
CA GLU A 164 2.25 -15.42 -13.29
C GLU A 164 2.62 -16.90 -13.08
N ILE A 165 2.52 -17.42 -11.85
CA ILE A 165 2.84 -18.83 -11.52
C ILE A 165 1.97 -19.83 -12.31
N PHE A 166 0.71 -19.49 -12.60
CA PHE A 166 -0.20 -20.35 -13.37
C PHE A 166 -0.10 -20.15 -14.90
N ASP A 167 0.88 -19.39 -15.38
CA ASP A 167 1.03 -19.01 -16.80
C ASP A 167 -0.24 -18.37 -17.42
N ILE A 168 -1.16 -17.86 -16.58
CA ILE A 168 -2.40 -17.22 -17.03
C ILE A 168 -2.07 -15.85 -17.63
N TYR A 169 -1.08 -15.16 -17.06
CA TYR A 169 -0.69 -13.84 -17.49
C TYR A 169 0.83 -13.65 -17.41
N THR A 170 1.45 -13.40 -18.56
CA THR A 170 2.89 -13.10 -18.63
C THR A 170 3.09 -11.59 -18.69
N LEU A 171 3.71 -11.04 -17.64
CA LEU A 171 4.06 -9.63 -17.61
C LEU A 171 5.24 -9.34 -18.56
N PRO A 172 5.20 -8.23 -19.32
CA PRO A 172 6.38 -7.80 -20.07
C PRO A 172 7.55 -7.57 -19.10
N SER A 173 8.74 -8.03 -19.45
CA SER A 173 9.94 -8.00 -18.59
C SER A 173 10.28 -6.62 -18.00
N LYS A 174 9.90 -5.53 -18.68
CA LYS A 174 10.06 -4.16 -18.17
C LYS A 174 9.07 -3.83 -17.05
N VAL A 175 7.82 -4.30 -17.15
CA VAL A 175 6.77 -4.06 -16.16
C VAL A 175 7.07 -4.83 -14.89
N GLU A 176 7.53 -6.07 -15.01
CA GLU A 176 7.96 -6.89 -13.88
C GLU A 176 9.02 -6.18 -13.02
N ARG A 177 10.08 -5.65 -13.64
CA ARG A 177 11.12 -4.88 -12.94
C ARG A 177 10.58 -3.63 -12.25
N LEU A 178 9.60 -2.96 -12.85
CA LEU A 178 8.98 -1.77 -12.24
C LEU A 178 8.13 -2.14 -11.01
N LEU A 179 7.43 -3.28 -11.02
CA LEU A 179 6.63 -3.73 -9.88
C LEU A 179 7.49 -3.92 -8.63
N TYR A 180 8.73 -4.38 -8.78
CA TYR A 180 9.66 -4.52 -7.65
C TYR A 180 10.16 -3.21 -7.04
N ILE A 181 10.14 -2.11 -7.80
CA ILE A 181 10.53 -0.78 -7.30
C ILE A 181 9.40 -0.15 -6.47
N ILE A 182 8.15 -0.52 -6.74
CA ILE A 182 6.96 0.06 -6.09
C ILE A 182 7.00 -0.10 -4.56
N PRO A 183 7.26 -1.30 -3.98
CA PRO A 183 7.38 -1.45 -2.53
C PRO A 183 8.39 -0.48 -1.91
N SER A 184 9.59 -0.38 -2.49
CA SER A 184 10.66 0.51 -2.03
C SER A 184 10.23 1.98 -2.10
N ALA A 185 9.60 2.39 -3.19
CA ALA A 185 9.05 3.74 -3.34
C ALA A 185 7.94 4.02 -2.32
N PHE A 186 7.12 3.02 -1.98
CA PHE A 186 6.08 3.12 -0.97
C PHE A 186 6.68 3.40 0.42
N PHE A 187 7.66 2.59 0.86
CA PHE A 187 8.35 2.83 2.13
C PHE A 187 9.03 4.21 2.17
N ALA A 188 9.68 4.60 1.08
CA ALA A 188 10.32 5.90 0.96
C ALA A 188 9.34 7.07 1.11
N SER A 189 8.11 6.90 0.61
CA SER A 189 7.08 7.94 0.60
C SER A 189 6.49 8.20 1.98
N PHE A 190 6.39 7.17 2.82
CA PHE A 190 5.76 7.28 4.14
C PHE A 190 6.75 7.43 5.30
N ALA A 191 8.02 7.03 5.13
CA ALA A 191 9.00 7.00 6.21
C ALA A 191 9.18 8.30 6.99
N LYS A 192 9.21 9.46 6.31
CA LYS A 192 9.36 10.77 6.97
C LYS A 192 8.10 11.17 7.75
N TYR A 193 6.94 10.94 7.15
CA TYR A 193 5.66 11.18 7.80
C TYR A 193 5.48 10.30 9.03
N ASP A 194 5.78 9.01 8.92
CA ASP A 194 5.69 8.07 10.03
C ASP A 194 6.64 8.42 11.17
N TYR A 195 7.86 8.83 10.83
CA TYR A 195 8.85 9.25 11.81
C TYR A 195 8.43 10.53 12.53
N TYR A 196 7.82 11.48 11.81
CA TYR A 196 7.20 12.66 12.39
C TYR A 196 6.10 12.27 13.39
N LEU A 197 5.17 11.40 12.99
CA LEU A 197 4.10 10.94 13.88
C LEU A 197 4.63 10.24 15.13
N TYR A 198 5.64 9.40 14.96
CA TYR A 198 6.28 8.74 16.08
C TYR A 198 6.94 9.74 17.03
N LYS A 199 7.72 10.70 16.53
CA LYS A 199 8.42 11.66 17.39
C LYS A 199 7.52 12.73 17.98
N ARG A 200 6.49 13.20 17.28
CA ARG A 200 5.60 14.27 17.78
C ARG A 200 4.46 13.74 18.64
N TYR A 201 3.88 12.60 18.30
CA TYR A 201 2.65 12.09 18.92
C TYR A 201 2.79 10.69 19.56
N ASP A 202 4.01 10.11 19.54
CA ASP A 202 4.28 8.72 20.00
C ASP A 202 3.44 7.62 19.32
N ILE A 203 2.91 7.90 18.13
CA ILE A 203 2.05 6.97 17.39
C ILE A 203 2.93 5.91 16.70
N LYS A 204 2.90 4.69 17.23
CA LYS A 204 3.70 3.53 16.75
C LYS A 204 2.97 2.63 15.74
N TYR A 205 1.70 2.88 15.47
CA TYR A 205 0.85 2.07 14.58
C TYR A 205 0.23 2.92 13.46
N ILE A 206 -0.41 2.27 12.49
CA ILE A 206 -1.13 2.93 11.40
C ILE A 206 -2.48 3.45 11.91
N ARG A 207 -2.81 4.71 11.63
CA ARG A 207 -4.08 5.31 12.04
C ARG A 207 -5.26 4.69 11.25
N GLY A 208 -6.37 4.42 11.95
CA GLY A 208 -7.57 3.82 11.36
C GLY A 208 -7.50 2.31 11.17
N PHE A 209 -6.41 1.66 11.60
CA PHE A 209 -6.30 0.20 11.58
C PHE A 209 -6.97 -0.42 12.83
N PRO A 210 -7.60 -1.60 12.70
CA PRO A 210 -8.23 -2.28 13.83
C PRO A 210 -7.27 -2.52 15.00
N ASP A 211 -7.77 -2.47 16.23
CA ASP A 211 -6.97 -2.59 17.46
C ASP A 211 -6.18 -3.89 17.57
N ILE A 212 -6.61 -4.93 16.85
CA ILE A 212 -5.95 -6.23 16.80
C ILE A 212 -4.51 -6.09 16.29
N PHE A 213 -4.27 -5.20 15.32
CA PHE A 213 -2.94 -4.96 14.74
C PHE A 213 -2.04 -4.08 15.60
N LYS A 214 -2.57 -3.46 16.67
CA LYS A 214 -1.76 -2.73 17.65
C LYS A 214 -0.98 -3.69 18.55
N LYS A 215 -1.43 -4.94 18.67
CA LYS A 215 -0.77 -5.96 19.49
C LYS A 215 0.47 -6.50 18.75
N ALA A 216 1.65 -6.24 19.32
CA ALA A 216 2.93 -6.62 18.70
C ALA A 216 3.05 -8.12 18.39
N TRP A 217 2.59 -8.99 19.29
CA TRP A 217 2.66 -10.45 19.08
C TRP A 217 1.82 -10.92 17.89
N PHE A 218 0.64 -10.32 17.69
CA PHE A 218 -0.26 -10.68 16.59
C PHE A 218 0.32 -10.25 15.25
N THR A 219 0.85 -9.02 15.17
CA THR A 219 1.51 -8.52 13.96
C THR A 219 2.75 -9.33 13.63
N LEU A 220 3.51 -9.77 14.64
CA LEU A 220 4.67 -10.65 14.45
C LEU A 220 4.23 -12.03 13.94
N LEU A 221 3.18 -12.63 14.51
CA LEU A 221 2.64 -13.91 14.05
C LEU A 221 2.20 -13.83 12.59
N LEU A 222 1.46 -12.79 12.21
CA LEU A 222 1.06 -12.57 10.81
C LEU A 222 2.26 -12.40 9.89
N TYR A 223 3.30 -11.70 10.34
CA TYR A 223 4.51 -11.53 9.56
C TYR A 223 5.28 -12.85 9.38
N VAL A 224 5.35 -13.69 10.42
CA VAL A 224 5.95 -15.03 10.32
C VAL A 224 5.15 -15.90 9.35
N ALA A 225 3.82 -15.90 9.44
CA ALA A 225 2.97 -16.61 8.49
C ALA A 225 3.21 -16.13 7.04
N TYR A 226 3.36 -14.82 6.84
CA TYR A 226 3.73 -14.23 5.56
C TYR A 226 5.09 -14.74 5.05
N ILE A 227 6.13 -14.76 5.89
CA ILE A 227 7.45 -15.30 5.52
C ILE A 227 7.36 -16.79 5.17
N LEU A 228 6.55 -17.58 5.89
CA LEU A 228 6.33 -18.99 5.57
C LEU A 228 5.63 -19.19 4.24
N ILE A 229 4.65 -18.35 3.88
CA ILE A 229 3.99 -18.40 2.57
C ILE A 229 4.99 -18.06 1.46
N LEU A 230 5.80 -17.02 1.64
CA LEU A 230 6.86 -16.69 0.69
C LEU A 230 7.87 -17.82 0.54
N PHE A 231 8.30 -18.43 1.64
CA PHE A 231 9.21 -19.55 1.59
C PHE A 231 8.57 -20.76 0.89
N GLY A 232 7.31 -21.05 1.21
CA GLY A 232 6.54 -22.12 0.57
C GLY A 232 6.43 -21.95 -0.95
N SER A 233 6.23 -20.72 -1.46
CA SER A 233 6.17 -20.49 -2.90
C SER A 233 7.51 -20.74 -3.60
N VAL A 234 8.64 -20.43 -2.95
CA VAL A 234 9.99 -20.80 -3.44
C VAL A 234 10.14 -22.30 -3.59
N PHE A 235 9.76 -23.04 -2.55
CA PHE A 235 9.89 -24.50 -2.54
C PHE A 235 8.99 -25.15 -3.58
N TYR A 236 7.78 -24.62 -3.77
CA TYR A 236 6.84 -25.10 -4.77
C TYR A 236 7.41 -25.00 -6.19
N VAL A 237 7.96 -23.83 -6.56
CA VAL A 237 8.60 -23.63 -7.87
C VAL A 237 9.82 -24.53 -8.05
N GLY A 238 10.61 -24.74 -6.98
CA GLY A 238 11.76 -25.63 -7.01
C GLY A 238 11.40 -27.08 -7.33
N GLN A 239 10.35 -27.64 -6.72
CA GLN A 239 9.93 -29.03 -6.98
C GLN A 239 9.37 -29.24 -8.39
N SER A 240 8.62 -28.27 -8.93
CA SER A 240 8.07 -28.40 -10.29
C SER A 240 9.17 -28.55 -11.36
N SER A 241 10.39 -28.09 -11.09
CA SER A 241 11.50 -28.18 -12.04
C SER A 241 12.23 -29.53 -12.07
N SER A 242 12.14 -30.34 -11.00
CA SER A 242 12.88 -31.60 -10.92
C SER A 242 12.21 -32.75 -11.68
N ASP A 243 10.89 -32.73 -11.81
CA ASP A 243 10.14 -33.84 -12.41
C ASP A 243 10.25 -33.87 -13.95
N ASP A 244 10.62 -32.76 -14.58
CA ASP A 244 10.79 -32.63 -16.04
C ASP A 244 12.17 -33.10 -16.56
N SER A 245 13.07 -33.53 -15.67
CA SER A 245 14.44 -33.94 -16.04
C SER A 245 14.55 -35.24 -16.87
N ASN A 246 13.42 -35.87 -17.20
CA ASN A 246 13.34 -37.03 -18.09
C ASN A 246 12.89 -36.71 -19.53
N PHE A 247 12.70 -35.44 -19.92
CA PHE A 247 12.35 -35.07 -21.30
C PHE A 247 13.48 -34.28 -21.98
N GLU A 248 14.08 -34.92 -22.98
CA GLU A 248 15.28 -34.50 -23.72
C GLU A 248 15.17 -33.13 -24.41
N SER A 249 16.30 -32.40 -24.35
CA SER A 249 16.86 -31.54 -25.40
C SER A 249 15.90 -30.62 -26.18
N TYR A 250 15.52 -29.47 -25.62
CA TYR A 250 15.19 -28.30 -26.45
C TYR A 250 15.61 -26.99 -25.78
N SER A 251 16.53 -26.30 -26.46
CA SER A 251 16.93 -24.88 -26.36
C SER A 251 16.91 -24.17 -24.99
N SER A 252 18.12 -23.83 -24.57
CA SER A 252 18.50 -22.91 -23.49
C SER A 252 17.81 -21.53 -23.57
N SER A 253 16.68 -21.37 -22.90
CA SER A 253 16.26 -20.08 -22.35
C SER A 253 16.14 -20.23 -20.84
N SER A 254 17.16 -19.76 -20.11
CA SER A 254 17.20 -19.78 -18.65
C SER A 254 16.11 -18.84 -18.10
N SER A 255 14.91 -19.37 -17.87
CA SER A 255 13.88 -18.72 -17.06
C SER A 255 14.33 -18.77 -15.61
N GLU A 256 14.97 -17.68 -15.15
CA GLU A 256 15.18 -17.49 -13.71
C GLU A 256 13.83 -17.51 -13.01
N SER A 257 13.71 -18.28 -11.93
CA SER A 257 12.51 -18.34 -11.10
C SER A 257 12.11 -16.95 -10.58
N SER A 258 10.82 -16.64 -10.48
CA SER A 258 10.34 -15.35 -9.98
C SER A 258 10.86 -15.03 -8.56
N VAL A 259 11.29 -16.05 -7.80
CA VAL A 259 11.89 -15.91 -6.48
C VAL A 259 13.34 -15.44 -6.51
N SER A 260 14.17 -15.99 -7.41
CA SER A 260 15.53 -15.47 -7.59
C SER A 260 15.48 -14.00 -8.04
N ARG A 261 14.46 -13.63 -8.82
CA ARG A 261 14.16 -12.23 -9.17
C ARG A 261 13.75 -11.40 -7.95
N TRP A 262 12.95 -11.95 -7.03
CA TRP A 262 12.57 -11.31 -5.76
C TRP A 262 13.79 -10.99 -4.87
N PHE A 263 14.68 -11.97 -4.66
CA PHE A 263 15.92 -11.76 -3.89
C PHE A 263 16.87 -10.77 -4.59
N SER A 264 16.99 -10.86 -5.92
CA SER A 264 17.81 -9.92 -6.69
C SER A 264 17.28 -8.48 -6.63
N SER A 265 15.98 -8.29 -6.44
CA SER A 265 15.34 -6.97 -6.35
C SER A 265 15.48 -6.33 -4.96
N PHE A 266 15.57 -7.12 -3.89
CA PHE A 266 15.92 -6.61 -2.56
C PHE A 266 17.33 -6.04 -2.52
N SER A 267 18.21 -6.59 -3.35
CA SER A 267 19.51 -6.01 -3.64
C SER A 267 19.40 -5.07 -4.84
N LEU A 268 18.96 -3.83 -4.63
CA LEU A 268 19.14 -2.74 -5.63
C LEU A 268 20.61 -2.59 -6.12
N PHE A 269 21.55 -3.31 -5.50
CA PHE A 269 22.98 -3.42 -5.83
C PHE A 269 23.50 -4.87 -5.91
N GLY A 270 22.62 -5.87 -6.10
CA GLY A 270 23.04 -7.25 -6.32
C GLY A 270 23.66 -7.36 -7.71
N PRO A 271 24.97 -7.62 -7.85
CA PRO A 271 25.58 -7.61 -9.16
C PRO A 271 25.16 -8.89 -9.88
N ASN A 272 24.83 -8.77 -11.16
CA ASN A 272 25.16 -9.83 -12.11
C ASN A 272 26.69 -9.96 -12.10
N ILE A 273 27.24 -10.75 -11.17
CA ILE A 273 28.70 -10.86 -10.96
C ILE A 273 29.39 -11.56 -12.14
N ASP A 274 28.68 -12.31 -12.98
CA ASP A 274 29.40 -13.24 -13.85
C ASP A 274 29.69 -12.76 -15.28
N LYS A 275 29.23 -11.60 -15.77
CA LYS A 275 29.42 -11.29 -17.21
C LYS A 275 29.88 -9.88 -17.64
N ASP A 276 29.73 -8.82 -16.84
CA ASP A 276 29.99 -7.46 -17.36
C ASP A 276 31.08 -6.65 -16.60
N PHE A 277 31.82 -7.28 -15.67
CA PHE A 277 32.85 -6.57 -14.88
C PHE A 277 34.18 -6.29 -15.63
N SER A 278 34.25 -6.51 -16.94
CA SER A 278 35.44 -6.19 -17.76
C SER A 278 35.34 -4.87 -18.53
N LEU A 279 34.23 -4.12 -18.43
CA LEU A 279 34.00 -2.90 -19.23
C LEU A 279 33.85 -1.61 -18.41
N PHE A 280 33.98 -1.67 -17.08
CA PHE A 280 33.76 -0.50 -16.21
C PHE A 280 34.84 -0.29 -15.14
N SER A 281 36.10 -0.67 -15.41
CA SER A 281 37.22 -0.50 -14.46
C SER A 281 38.23 0.59 -14.80
N THR A 282 38.03 1.42 -15.84
CA THR A 282 39.07 2.39 -16.25
C THR A 282 38.89 3.85 -15.81
N ASP A 283 37.75 4.32 -15.29
CA ASP A 283 37.58 5.79 -15.10
C ASP A 283 37.19 6.29 -13.69
N PHE A 284 37.50 5.55 -12.62
CA PHE A 284 37.28 6.04 -11.23
C PHE A 284 38.54 6.08 -10.34
N ASN A 285 39.73 6.27 -10.93
CA ASN A 285 40.99 6.41 -10.19
C ASN A 285 41.60 7.83 -10.18
N GLY A 286 40.86 8.86 -10.58
CA GLY A 286 41.27 10.25 -10.38
C GLY A 286 40.46 10.89 -9.28
N VAL A 287 40.96 10.92 -8.03
CA VAL A 287 40.81 12.01 -7.03
C VAL A 287 41.15 11.57 -5.58
N TRP A 288 41.35 10.28 -5.26
CA TRP A 288 41.82 9.89 -3.91
C TRP A 288 42.82 8.73 -3.90
N ALA A 289 44.10 9.01 -4.17
CA ALA A 289 45.21 8.18 -3.71
C ALA A 289 46.54 8.92 -3.87
N ASN A 290 46.89 9.75 -2.87
CA ASN A 290 48.27 10.16 -2.66
C ASN A 290 48.86 9.26 -1.58
N ASN A 291 50.03 8.68 -1.85
CA ASN A 291 50.84 7.80 -0.99
C ASN A 291 50.36 6.36 -0.77
N SER A 292 50.78 5.43 -1.65
CA SER A 292 51.52 4.24 -1.22
C SER A 292 52.12 3.48 -2.40
N LYS A 293 53.24 2.81 -2.12
CA LYS A 293 54.26 2.25 -3.02
C LYS A 293 53.72 1.30 -4.10
N LYS A 294 54.25 1.47 -5.33
CA LYS A 294 54.18 0.50 -6.43
C LYS A 294 54.77 -0.84 -5.99
N ILE A 295 53.96 -1.90 -6.06
CA ILE A 295 54.42 -3.28 -6.17
C ILE A 295 54.13 -3.67 -7.62
N ASN A 296 55.18 -3.86 -8.44
CA ASN A 296 55.05 -4.47 -9.75
C ASN A 296 54.87 -5.98 -9.55
N VAL A 297 53.74 -6.51 -10.00
CA VAL A 297 53.54 -7.95 -10.19
C VAL A 297 53.52 -8.17 -11.69
N ASP A 298 54.58 -8.76 -12.23
CA ASP A 298 54.61 -9.30 -13.59
C ASP A 298 53.69 -10.54 -13.65
N LEU A 299 52.64 -10.47 -14.47
CA LEU A 299 51.80 -11.62 -14.82
C LEU A 299 52.12 -12.03 -16.27
N ASP A 300 53.12 -12.91 -16.41
CA ASP A 300 53.37 -13.65 -17.65
C ASP A 300 52.26 -14.70 -17.88
N ASN A 301 51.19 -14.30 -18.56
CA ASN A 301 50.09 -15.19 -18.94
C ASN A 301 50.37 -15.88 -20.30
N ASN A 302 50.90 -17.11 -20.25
CA ASN A 302 50.86 -18.05 -21.39
C ASN A 302 49.55 -18.86 -21.33
N PHE A 303 48.51 -18.40 -22.05
CA PHE A 303 47.28 -19.19 -22.23
C PHE A 303 47.50 -20.29 -23.28
N LYS A 304 47.33 -21.56 -22.87
CA LYS A 304 47.14 -22.70 -23.78
C LYS A 304 45.67 -23.09 -23.75
N GLY A 305 45.00 -22.98 -24.89
CA GLY A 305 43.64 -23.50 -25.08
C GLY A 305 43.65 -24.74 -25.98
N LYS A 306 42.81 -25.73 -25.65
CA LYS A 306 42.45 -26.84 -26.54
C LYS A 306 41.04 -26.60 -27.04
N VAL A 307 40.83 -26.72 -28.34
CA VAL A 307 39.50 -26.77 -28.94
C VAL A 307 39.37 -28.13 -29.63
N CYS A 308 38.30 -28.84 -29.33
CA CYS A 308 38.02 -30.15 -29.91
C CYS A 308 36.74 -30.07 -30.72
N HIS A 309 36.79 -30.50 -31.98
CA HIS A 309 35.60 -30.67 -32.84
C HIS A 309 35.67 -32.04 -33.50
N ASN A 310 34.58 -32.80 -33.45
CA ASN A 310 34.47 -34.15 -34.04
C ASN A 310 35.60 -35.12 -33.61
N GLY A 311 35.95 -35.12 -32.32
CA GLY A 311 36.92 -36.06 -31.76
C GLY A 311 38.38 -35.77 -32.10
N VAL A 312 38.67 -34.67 -32.81
CA VAL A 312 40.03 -34.19 -33.07
C VAL A 312 40.28 -32.93 -32.25
N CYS A 313 41.33 -32.94 -31.44
CA CYS A 313 41.72 -31.81 -30.60
C CYS A 313 42.99 -31.19 -31.15
N GLU A 314 42.92 -29.92 -31.55
CA GLU A 314 44.09 -29.14 -31.97
C GLU A 314 44.49 -28.16 -30.85
N GLU A 315 45.79 -28.12 -30.56
CA GLU A 315 46.39 -27.14 -29.63
C GLU A 315 46.90 -25.95 -30.43
N PHE A 316 46.42 -24.75 -30.09
CA PHE A 316 46.93 -23.52 -30.69
C PHE A 316 47.68 -22.69 -29.64
N LYS A 317 48.86 -22.20 -30.02
CA LYS A 317 49.65 -21.23 -29.24
C LYS A 317 49.58 -19.88 -29.94
N THR A 318 48.95 -18.89 -29.31
CA THR A 318 48.99 -17.51 -29.80
C THR A 318 50.25 -16.81 -29.23
N LYS A 319 51.17 -16.41 -30.11
CA LYS A 319 52.23 -15.45 -29.75
C LYS A 319 51.66 -14.04 -29.89
N SER A 320 51.34 -13.40 -28.78
CA SER A 320 51.07 -11.96 -28.76
C SER A 320 52.40 -11.20 -28.87
N GLY A 321 52.57 -10.41 -29.92
CA GLY A 321 53.76 -9.59 -30.08
C GLY A 321 53.94 -9.04 -31.49
N LYS A 322 53.15 -8.04 -31.88
CA LYS A 322 53.56 -7.01 -32.85
C LYS A 322 52.98 -5.66 -32.45
N ASN A 323 53.86 -4.80 -31.96
CA ASN A 323 53.67 -3.36 -31.91
C ASN A 323 53.48 -2.84 -33.35
N LEU A 324 52.39 -2.15 -33.61
CA LEU A 324 52.27 -1.25 -34.76
C LEU A 324 52.51 0.17 -34.24
N SER A 325 53.66 0.72 -34.63
CA SER A 325 53.98 2.14 -34.60
C SER A 325 54.40 2.52 -36.02
N SER A 326 53.57 3.29 -36.70
CA SER A 326 53.88 4.35 -37.69
C SER A 326 52.57 4.92 -38.21
#